data_AF-A0A6P2P2A3-F1
#
_entry.id   AF-A0A6P2P2A3-F1
#
_cell.length_a   1.000
_cell.length_b   1.000
_cell.length_c   1.000
_cell.angle_alpha   90.00
_cell.angle_beta   90.00
_cell.angle_gamma   90.00
#
_symmetry.space_group_name_H-M   'P 1'
#
loop_
_entity.id
_entity.type
_entity.pdbx_description
1 polymer ?
#
loop_
_entity_poly.entity_id
_entity_poly.type
_entity_poly.pdbx_seq_one_letter_code
_entity_poly.pdbx_strand_id
1 'polypeptide(L)' 'MTTSSPALAQAPPALHVFQQDGGWHWGITIPRATGSGFKLIAFSTDSFSTEDTAQRDGDRALASIVASDVH' A
#
# COMPACT_ATOMS: atom_id res chain seq x y z
N MET A 1 -18.52 -15.16 28.05
CA MET A 1 -18.08 -13.79 27.68
C MET A 1 -17.71 -13.83 26.21
N THR A 2 -18.49 -13.19 25.35
CA THR A 2 -18.11 -12.97 23.95
C THR A 2 -17.04 -11.89 23.95
N THR A 3 -15.79 -12.31 23.81
CA THR A 3 -14.70 -11.38 23.55
C THR A 3 -15.01 -10.71 22.23
N SER A 4 -15.42 -9.45 22.28
CA SER A 4 -15.36 -8.55 21.13
C SER A 4 -13.88 -8.43 20.78
N SER A 5 -13.39 -9.34 19.95
CA SER A 5 -12.10 -9.19 19.31
C SER A 5 -12.18 -7.86 18.58
N PRO A 6 -11.41 -6.82 18.93
CA PRO A 6 -11.26 -5.71 18.01
C PRO A 6 -10.77 -6.38 16.73
N ALA A 7 -11.54 -6.22 15.65
CA ALA A 7 -11.16 -6.71 14.34
C ALA A 7 -9.66 -6.50 14.20
N LEU A 8 -8.90 -7.60 14.06
CA LEU A 8 -7.46 -7.62 13.85
C LEU A 8 -7.08 -6.30 13.21
N ALA A 9 -6.46 -5.39 13.97
CA ALA A 9 -6.15 -4.06 13.48
C ALA A 9 -5.36 -4.29 12.19
N GLN A 10 -6.01 -4.13 11.04
CA GLN A 10 -5.40 -4.38 9.76
C GLN A 10 -4.29 -3.35 9.71
N ALA A 11 -3.03 -3.79 9.80
CA ALA A 11 -1.95 -2.82 9.83
C ALA A 11 -2.08 -1.95 8.58
N PRO A 12 -1.85 -0.63 8.73
CA PRO A 12 -2.16 0.32 7.68
C PRO A 12 -1.43 -0.07 6.38
N PRO A 13 -2.02 0.19 5.21
CA PRO A 13 -1.34 -0.06 3.96
C PRO A 13 -0.02 0.70 3.92
N ALA A 14 1.03 0.01 3.45
CA ALA A 14 2.39 0.54 3.37
C ALA A 14 2.78 0.78 1.92
N LEU A 15 3.22 2.00 1.62
CA LEU A 15 3.76 2.40 0.33
C LEU A 15 5.26 2.07 0.26
N HIS A 16 5.66 1.46 -0.84
CA HIS A 16 7.05 1.14 -1.18
C HIS A 16 7.38 1.79 -2.51
N VAL A 17 8.48 2.53 -2.58
CA VAL A 17 9.02 3.11 -3.82
C VAL A 17 10.32 2.39 -4.16
N PHE A 18 10.49 2.02 -5.43
CA PHE A 18 11.63 1.23 -5.88
C PHE A 18 11.94 1.50 -7.35
N GLN A 19 13.17 1.25 -7.77
CA GLN A 19 13.58 1.38 -9.16
C GLN A 19 13.48 0.02 -9.88
N GLN A 20 12.89 -0.01 -11.07
CA GLN A 20 12.79 -1.19 -11.94
C GLN A 20 12.97 -0.77 -13.40
N ASP A 21 13.74 -1.54 -14.18
CA ASP A 21 13.99 -1.31 -15.61
C ASP A 21 14.45 0.13 -15.96
N GLY A 22 15.16 0.77 -15.04
CA GLY A 22 15.65 2.15 -15.20
C GLY A 22 14.64 3.25 -14.84
N GLY A 23 13.40 2.89 -14.50
CA GLY A 23 12.35 3.80 -14.05
C GLY A 23 12.01 3.62 -12.58
N TRP A 24 11.38 4.63 -11.98
CA TRP A 24 10.86 4.56 -10.62
C TRP A 24 9.43 4.06 -10.61
N HIS A 25 9.13 3.17 -9.69
CA HIS A 25 7.81 2.59 -9.48
C HIS A 25 7.44 2.64 -8.01
N TRP A 26 6.15 2.46 -7.75
CA TRP A 26 5.65 2.27 -6.40
C TRP A 26 4.69 1.10 -6.29
N GLY A 27 4.59 0.54 -5.09
CA GLY A 27 3.67 -0.54 -4.73
C GLY A 27 3.13 -0.36 -3.31
N ILE A 28 1.84 -0.61 -3.12
CA ILE A 28 1.17 -0.51 -1.81
C ILE A 28 0.78 -1.90 -1.34
N THR A 29 1.14 -2.22 -0.11
CA THR A 29 0.96 -3.55 0.47
C THR A 29 0.19 -3.51 1.79
N ILE A 30 -0.51 -4.59 2.13
CA ILE A 30 -1.12 -4.81 3.45
C ILE A 30 -0.67 -6.16 4.02
N PRO A 31 -0.61 -6.34 5.35
CA PRO A 31 -0.41 -7.66 5.93
C PRO A 31 -1.53 -8.61 5.52
N ARG A 32 -1.21 -9.86 5.26
CA ARG A 32 -2.25 -10.87 4.99
C ARG A 32 -3.00 -11.20 6.28
N ALA A 33 -4.33 -11.27 6.20
CA ALA A 33 -5.18 -11.63 7.35
C ALA A 33 -4.94 -13.06 7.86
N THR A 34 -4.35 -13.93 7.05
CA THR A 34 -4.00 -15.30 7.43
C THR A 34 -2.67 -15.69 6.80
N GLY A 35 -1.79 -16.29 7.60
CA GLY A 35 -0.42 -16.63 7.22
C GLY A 35 0.56 -15.48 7.44
N SER A 36 1.80 -15.66 6.97
CA SER A 36 2.85 -14.64 7.00
C SER A 36 2.96 -13.88 5.67
N GLY A 37 3.52 -12.68 5.73
CA GLY A 37 3.81 -11.85 4.57
C GLY A 37 2.75 -10.81 4.24
N PHE A 38 2.93 -10.18 3.08
CA PHE A 38 2.18 -9.02 2.64
C PHE A 38 1.50 -9.29 1.30
N LYS A 39 0.34 -8.67 1.08
CA LYS A 39 -0.38 -8.66 -0.19
C LYS A 39 -0.20 -7.29 -0.85
N LEU A 40 0.22 -7.28 -2.11
CA LEU A 40 0.19 -6.08 -2.95
C LEU A 40 -1.26 -5.78 -3.34
N ILE A 41 -1.70 -4.54 -3.09
CA ILE A 41 -3.08 -4.10 -3.33
C ILE A 41 -3.18 -2.99 -4.38
N ALA A 42 -2.10 -2.26 -4.63
CA ALA A 42 -1.99 -1.30 -5.73
C ALA A 42 -0.51 -1.17 -6.14
N PHE A 43 -0.27 -0.76 -7.38
CA PHE A 43 1.06 -0.49 -7.89
C PHE A 43 1.00 0.50 -9.06
N SER A 44 2.13 1.13 -9.38
CA SER A 44 2.23 2.01 -10.53
C SER A 44 2.41 1.20 -11.82
N THR A 45 1.47 1.35 -12.75
CA THR A 45 1.56 0.75 -14.08
C THR A 45 2.65 1.41 -14.91
N ASP A 46 2.79 2.72 -14.79
CA ASP A 46 3.79 3.52 -15.48
C ASP A 46 5.03 3.73 -14.60
N SER A 47 6.16 3.92 -15.26
CA SER A 47 7.43 4.27 -14.66
C SER A 47 7.60 5.80 -14.57
N PHE A 48 8.14 6.29 -13.47
CA PHE A 48 8.46 7.70 -13.26
C PHE A 48 9.95 7.97 -13.47
N SER A 49 10.27 9.21 -13.87
CA SER A 49 11.66 9.63 -14.09
C SER A 49 12.46 9.83 -12.80
N THR A 50 11.78 10.08 -11.67
CA THR A 50 12.42 10.34 -10.37
C THR A 50 11.66 9.67 -9.23
N GLU A 51 12.39 9.35 -8.15
CA GLU A 51 11.85 8.78 -6.91
C GLU A 51 10.78 9.69 -6.30
N ASP A 52 11.04 11.00 -6.18
CA ASP A 52 10.10 11.98 -5.65
C ASP A 52 8.75 11.99 -6.38
N THR A 53 8.76 11.80 -7.71
CA THR A 53 7.53 11.77 -8.51
C THR A 53 6.74 10.50 -8.22
N ALA A 54 7.43 9.36 -8.17
CA ALA A 54 6.82 8.08 -7.81
C ALA A 54 6.25 8.10 -6.38
N GLN A 55 6.99 8.68 -5.42
CA GLN A 55 6.58 8.83 -4.03
C GLN A 55 5.29 9.65 -3.92
N ARG A 56 5.24 10.83 -4.56
CA ARG A 56 4.03 11.69 -4.52
C ARG A 56 2.82 11.04 -5.15
N ASP A 57 3.01 10.31 -6.26
CA ASP A 57 1.93 9.58 -6.91
C ASP A 57 1.42 8.43 -6.02
N GLY A 58 2.35 7.67 -5.43
CA GLY A 58 2.05 6.62 -4.48
C GLY A 58 1.35 7.12 -3.22
N ASP A 59 1.76 8.27 -2.67
CA ASP A 59 1.12 8.89 -1.50
C ASP A 59 -0.33 9.27 -1.79
N ARG A 60 -0.60 9.79 -2.99
CA ARG A 60 -1.96 10.08 -3.43
C ARG A 60 -2.79 8.80 -3.54
N ALA A 61 -2.24 7.74 -4.13
CA ALA A 61 -2.92 6.44 -4.22
C ALA A 61 -3.19 5.85 -2.83
N LEU A 62 -2.22 5.93 -1.92
CA LEU A 62 -2.35 5.46 -0.54
C LEU A 62 -3.45 6.24 0.20
N ALA A 63 -3.47 7.56 0.07
CA ALA A 63 -4.52 8.39 0.68
C ALA A 63 -5.92 8.03 0.16
N SER A 64 -6.06 7.75 -1.15
CA SER A 64 -7.34 7.30 -1.73
C SER A 64 -7.79 5.93 -1.19
N ILE A 65 -6.86 4.99 -1.01
CA ILE A 65 -7.14 3.67 -0.42
C ILE A 65 -7.61 3.83 1.02
N VAL A 66 -6.87 4.58 1.83
CA VAL A 66 -7.21 4.81 3.24
C VAL A 66 -8.54 5.54 3.38
N ALA A 67 -8.84 6.52 2.51
CA ALA A 67 -10.13 7.19 2.50
C ALA A 67 -11.29 6.26 2.11
N SER A 68 -11.04 5.23 1.31
CA SER A 68 -12.07 4.27 0.86
C SER A 68 -12.36 3.16 1.87
N ASP A 69 -11.46 2.89 2.81
CA ASP A 69 -11.64 1.90 3.89
C ASP A 69 -12.55 2.42 5.03
N VAL A 70 -12.82 3.73 5.06
CA VAL A 70 -13.60 4.40 6.12
C VAL A 70 -15.13 4.40 5.85
N HIS A 71 -15.63 3.66 4.85
CA HIS A 71 -17.06 3.55 4.53
C HIS A 71 -17.59 2.12 4.67
#